data_AF-A0A8T8HRL2-F1
#
_entry.id   AF-A0A8T8HRL2-F1
#
_cell.length_a   1.000
_cell.length_b   1.000
_cell.length_c   1.000
_cell.angle_alpha   90.00
_cell.angle_beta   90.00
_cell.angle_gamma   90.00
#
_symmetry.space_group_name_H-M   'P 1'
#
loop_
_entity.id
_entity.type
_entity.pdbx_description
1 polymer ?
#
loop_
_entity_poly.entity_id
_entity_poly.type
_entity_poly.pdbx_seq_one_letter_code
_entity_poly.pdbx_strand_id
1 'polypeptide(L)'
;MNAVAGQLSLTGIEEDGKQACMAKWGNSTTRVRIRVYPELGIADVVAKPDAQITETTIGSHKAKIAKAALSKTDCDVSVEITAKSRVDFFGAATASADEACDAAKE
;
A
#
# COMPACT_ATOMS: atom_id res chain seq x y z
N MET A 1 -12.57 4.96 -10.59
CA MET A 1 -12.65 4.16 -9.35
C MET A 1 -13.38 2.82 -9.52
N ASN A 2 -14.45 2.72 -10.34
CA ASN A 2 -15.20 1.45 -10.50
C ASN A 2 -14.49 0.32 -11.28
N ALA A 3 -13.38 0.58 -11.97
CA ALA A 3 -12.72 -0.44 -12.80
C ALA A 3 -11.75 -1.35 -12.02
N VAL A 4 -11.24 -0.91 -10.86
CA VAL A 4 -10.24 -1.66 -10.06
C VAL A 4 -10.92 -2.55 -9.00
N ALA A 5 -12.06 -2.12 -8.46
CA ALA A 5 -12.80 -2.85 -7.42
C ALA A 5 -13.44 -4.17 -7.91
N GLY A 6 -13.63 -4.35 -9.22
CA GLY A 6 -14.20 -5.59 -9.78
C GLY A 6 -13.18 -6.71 -9.96
N GLN A 7 -11.88 -6.42 -9.89
CA GLN A 7 -10.80 -7.41 -10.04
C GLN A 7 -10.19 -7.84 -8.69
N LEU A 8 -10.46 -7.08 -7.63
CA LEU A 8 -9.91 -7.28 -6.29
C LEU A 8 -11.06 -7.41 -5.30
N SER A 9 -10.95 -8.26 -4.27
CA SER A 9 -11.99 -8.44 -3.24
C SER A 9 -12.04 -7.26 -2.25
N LEU A 10 -12.06 -6.03 -2.78
CA LEU A 10 -12.06 -4.78 -2.05
C LEU A 10 -13.50 -4.31 -1.83
N THR A 11 -13.87 -4.14 -0.57
CA THR A 11 -15.20 -3.67 -0.16
C THR A 11 -15.10 -2.42 0.70
N GLY A 12 -16.16 -1.59 0.73
CA GLY A 12 -16.20 -0.40 1.57
C GLY A 12 -15.14 0.65 1.22
N ILE A 13 -14.94 0.92 -0.08
CA ILE A 13 -14.05 1.97 -0.55
C ILE A 13 -14.68 3.32 -0.18
N GLU A 14 -14.10 4.02 0.77
CA GLU A 14 -14.52 5.35 1.21
C GLU A 14 -13.37 6.34 0.99
N GLU A 15 -13.69 7.49 0.39
CA GLU A 15 -12.77 8.63 0.38
C GLU A 15 -12.61 9.12 1.83
N ASP A 16 -11.38 9.22 2.33
CA ASP A 16 -11.14 9.66 3.72
C ASP A 16 -11.14 11.19 3.90
N GLY A 17 -11.50 11.91 2.83
CA GLY A 17 -11.52 13.38 2.79
C GLY A 17 -10.14 14.04 2.67
N LYS A 18 -9.04 13.28 2.53
CA LYS A 18 -7.67 13.79 2.42
C LYS A 18 -6.81 12.95 1.46
N GLN A 19 -6.91 13.16 0.15
CA GLN A 19 -6.05 12.52 -0.88
C GLN A 19 -5.87 10.99 -0.78
N ALA A 20 -6.70 10.31 0.01
CA ALA A 20 -6.56 8.90 0.31
C ALA A 20 -7.93 8.21 0.26
N CYS A 21 -7.87 6.94 -0.13
CA CYS A 21 -9.03 6.04 -0.14
C CYS A 21 -8.75 4.92 0.86
N MET A 22 -9.74 4.57 1.66
CA MET A 22 -9.70 3.40 2.54
C MET A 22 -10.56 2.30 1.97
N ALA A 23 -10.08 1.06 2.02
CA ALA A 23 -10.83 -0.12 1.60
C ALA A 23 -10.61 -1.28 2.60
N LYS A 24 -11.61 -2.15 2.74
CA LYS A 24 -11.47 -3.43 3.43
C LYS A 24 -11.15 -4.52 2.41
N TRP A 25 -10.24 -5.41 2.77
CA TRP A 25 -9.88 -6.56 1.95
C TRP A 25 -10.59 -7.81 2.47
N GLY A 26 -11.52 -8.36 1.68
CA GLY A 26 -12.31 -9.54 2.05
C GLY A 26 -13.16 -9.39 3.32
N ASN A 27 -13.35 -10.50 4.05
CA ASN A 27 -14.02 -10.57 5.37
C ASN A 27 -13.03 -10.53 6.55
N SER A 28 -11.75 -10.26 6.30
CA SER A 28 -10.73 -10.23 7.36
C SER A 28 -10.65 -8.86 8.02
N THR A 29 -9.95 -8.78 9.16
CA THR A 29 -9.63 -7.51 9.83
C THR A 29 -8.60 -6.66 9.07
N THR A 30 -8.19 -7.12 7.89
CA THR A 30 -7.11 -6.52 7.10
C THR A 30 -7.63 -5.31 6.34
N ARG A 31 -6.97 -4.17 6.56
CA ARG A 31 -7.34 -2.88 5.98
C ARG A 31 -6.28 -2.46 5.00
N VAL A 32 -6.72 -1.91 3.87
CA VAL A 32 -5.84 -1.32 2.86
C VAL A 32 -6.18 0.17 2.78
N ARG A 33 -5.15 1.01 2.84
CA ARG A 33 -5.25 2.44 2.60
C ARG A 33 -4.37 2.82 1.42
N ILE A 34 -4.93 3.54 0.47
CA ILE A 34 -4.22 4.04 -0.70
C ILE A 34 -3.92 5.52 -0.49
N ARG A 35 -2.68 5.93 -0.67
CA ARG A 35 -2.21 7.33 -0.59
C ARG A 35 -1.53 7.70 -1.91
N VAL A 36 -1.92 8.84 -2.49
CA VAL A 36 -1.34 9.31 -3.76
C VAL A 36 -0.42 10.49 -3.48
N TYR A 37 0.82 10.41 -3.97
CA TYR A 37 1.81 11.48 -3.86
C TYR A 37 2.22 11.96 -5.26
N PRO A 38 1.59 13.04 -5.77
CA PRO A 38 1.88 13.53 -7.12
C PRO A 38 3.25 14.21 -7.25
N GLU A 39 3.88 14.57 -6.14
CA GLU A 39 5.13 15.35 -6.09
C GLU A 39 6.28 14.64 -5.35
N LEU A 40 6.08 13.39 -4.92
CA LEU A 40 7.12 12.59 -4.29
C LEU A 40 7.36 11.31 -5.09
N GLY A 41 8.62 11.06 -5.46
CA GLY A 41 9.03 9.86 -6.16
C GLY A 41 9.26 8.68 -5.22
N ILE A 42 9.57 7.52 -5.79
CA ILE A 42 9.91 6.31 -5.03
C ILE A 42 11.24 6.43 -4.24
N ALA A 43 12.09 7.39 -4.61
CA ALA A 43 13.29 7.74 -3.87
C ALA A 43 12.96 8.38 -2.51
N ASP A 44 11.83 9.07 -2.42
CA ASP A 44 11.40 9.81 -1.22
C ASP A 44 10.58 8.95 -0.23
N VAL A 45 10.66 7.62 -0.37
CA VAL A 45 10.01 6.68 0.55
C VAL A 45 10.80 6.64 1.84
N VAL A 46 10.12 6.97 2.94
CA VAL A 46 10.68 6.92 4.30
C VAL A 46 9.92 5.85 5.08
N ALA A 47 10.65 4.92 5.66
CA ALA A 47 10.13 3.95 6.63
C ALA A 47 10.90 4.07 7.95
N LYS A 48 10.42 3.39 8.98
CA LYS A 48 11.15 3.32 10.26
C LYS A 48 12.51 2.63 10.07
N PRO A 49 13.52 2.92 10.91
CA PRO A 49 14.86 2.35 10.76
C PRO A 49 14.91 0.83 10.80
N ASP A 50 13.95 0.19 11.46
CA ASP A 50 13.82 -1.26 11.62
C ASP A 50 12.90 -1.91 10.56
N ALA A 51 12.30 -1.11 9.68
CA ALA A 51 11.49 -1.63 8.59
C ALA A 51 12.35 -2.40 7.59
N GLN A 52 11.88 -3.57 7.17
CA GLN A 52 12.57 -4.35 6.14
C GLN A 52 12.12 -3.82 4.78
N ILE A 53 12.96 -3.01 4.16
CA ILE A 53 12.72 -2.45 2.83
C ILE A 53 13.30 -3.39 1.77
N THR A 54 12.46 -3.78 0.82
CA THR A 54 12.85 -4.57 -0.35
C THR A 54 12.44 -3.85 -1.61
N GLU A 55 13.37 -3.69 -2.55
CA GLU A 55 13.07 -3.19 -3.89
C GLU A 55 12.50 -4.31 -4.75
N THR A 56 11.47 -4.00 -5.55
CA THR A 56 10.77 -4.96 -6.40
C THR A 56 10.09 -4.26 -7.58
N THR A 57 9.23 -4.97 -8.28
CA THR A 57 8.37 -4.44 -9.33
C THR A 57 6.93 -4.90 -9.13
N ILE A 58 5.96 -4.01 -9.34
CA ILE A 58 4.53 -4.33 -9.44
C ILE A 58 4.06 -4.00 -10.84
N GLY A 59 3.66 -5.03 -11.60
CA GLY A 59 3.47 -4.89 -13.05
C GLY A 59 4.75 -4.41 -13.72
N SER A 60 4.66 -3.31 -14.50
CA SER A 60 5.81 -2.66 -15.16
C SER A 60 6.47 -1.55 -14.33
N HIS A 61 6.02 -1.33 -13.10
CA HIS A 61 6.45 -0.20 -12.27
C HIS A 61 7.45 -0.64 -11.20
N LYS A 62 8.46 0.20 -10.95
CA LYS A 62 9.36 0.01 -9.80
C LYS A 62 8.55 0.15 -8.52
N ALA A 63 8.86 -0.68 -7.54
CA ALA A 63 8.17 -0.66 -6.26
C ALA A 63 9.14 -0.88 -5.09
N LYS A 64 8.75 -0.40 -3.92
CA LYS A 64 9.42 -0.66 -2.64
C LYS A 64 8.39 -1.24 -1.68
N ILE A 65 8.72 -2.35 -1.05
CA ILE A 65 7.93 -2.96 0.01
C ILE A 65 8.65 -2.67 1.31
N ALA A 66 8.00 -1.95 2.23
CA ALA A 66 8.46 -1.77 3.59
C ALA A 66 7.61 -2.63 4.54
N LYS A 67 8.16 -3.75 4.98
CA LYS A 67 7.54 -4.59 6.02
C LYS A 67 7.77 -3.95 7.39
N ALA A 68 6.74 -4.04 8.23
CA ALA A 68 6.70 -3.39 9.52
C ALA A 68 7.02 -1.89 9.45
N ALA A 69 6.46 -1.23 8.42
CA ALA A 69 6.68 0.18 8.14
C ALA A 69 6.30 1.07 9.33
N LEU A 70 5.23 0.73 10.06
CA LEU A 70 4.78 1.44 11.26
C LEU A 70 4.58 0.54 12.49
N SER A 71 4.37 -0.77 12.32
CA SER A 71 4.08 -1.74 13.38
C SER A 71 4.39 -3.15 12.92
N LYS A 72 4.45 -4.14 13.82
CA LYS A 72 4.88 -5.50 13.46
C LYS A 72 3.95 -6.24 12.48
N THR A 73 2.75 -5.72 12.22
CA THR A 73 1.73 -6.36 11.38
C THR A 73 1.23 -5.46 10.24
N ASP A 74 2.04 -4.48 9.84
CA ASP A 74 1.75 -3.65 8.68
C ASP A 74 2.81 -3.74 7.58
N CYS A 75 2.41 -3.25 6.43
CA CYS A 75 3.22 -3.21 5.23
C CYS A 75 2.87 -1.97 4.42
N ASP A 76 3.88 -1.30 3.89
CA ASP A 76 3.70 -0.20 2.94
C ASP A 76 4.31 -0.60 1.60
N VAL A 77 3.53 -0.51 0.53
CA VAL A 77 3.93 -0.85 -0.82
C VAL A 77 3.87 0.42 -1.65
N SER A 78 5.04 1.00 -1.92
CA SER A 78 5.19 2.21 -2.72
C SER A 78 5.45 1.85 -4.17
N VAL A 79 4.60 2.31 -5.10
CA VAL A 79 4.71 2.05 -6.54
C VAL A 79 5.00 3.35 -7.28
N GLU A 80 6.07 3.33 -8.09
CA GLU A 80 6.48 4.45 -8.93
C GLU A 80 5.50 4.66 -10.09
N ILE A 81 4.92 5.85 -10.20
CA ILE A 81 4.15 6.26 -11.40
C ILE A 81 5.07 7.01 -12.36
N THR A 82 5.86 7.94 -11.81
CA THR A 82 6.99 8.60 -12.49
C THR A 82 8.15 8.74 -11.51
N ALA A 83 9.32 9.15 -11.97
CA ALA A 83 10.45 9.44 -11.08
C ALA A 83 10.14 10.48 -9.98
N LYS A 84 9.07 11.26 -10.12
CA LYS A 84 8.64 12.30 -9.17
C LYS A 84 7.25 12.06 -8.56
N SER A 85 6.60 10.93 -8.86
CA SER A 85 5.26 10.64 -8.35
C SER A 85 5.09 9.16 -8.03
N ARG A 86 4.37 8.87 -6.94
CA ARG A 86 4.13 7.50 -6.48
C ARG A 86 2.74 7.33 -5.88
N VAL A 87 2.34 6.08 -5.76
CA VAL A 87 1.16 5.66 -4.98
C VAL A 87 1.63 4.68 -3.92
N ASP A 88 1.21 4.91 -2.68
CA ASP A 88 1.54 4.05 -1.53
C ASP A 88 0.30 3.27 -1.12
N PHE A 89 0.41 1.95 -1.08
CA PHE A 89 -0.60 1.01 -0.60
C PHE A 89 -0.19 0.51 0.78
N PHE A 90 -0.89 0.97 1.81
CA PHE A 90 -0.64 0.59 3.18
C PHE A 90 -1.62 -0.53 3.59
N GLY A 91 -1.08 -1.72 3.82
CA GLY A 91 -1.79 -2.84 4.41
C GLY A 91 -1.56 -2.88 5.92
N ALA A 92 -2.62 -3.14 6.67
CA ALA A 92 -2.53 -3.49 8.09
C ALA A 92 -3.37 -4.73 8.36
N ALA A 93 -2.74 -5.75 8.92
CA ALA A 93 -3.37 -7.01 9.30
C ALA A 93 -3.25 -7.25 10.81
N THR A 94 -3.98 -8.23 11.31
CA THR A 94 -3.89 -8.66 12.72
C THR A 94 -2.94 -9.83 12.91
N ALA A 95 -2.76 -10.68 11.91
CA ALA A 95 -1.96 -11.90 12.05
C ALA A 95 -0.47 -11.67 11.79
N SER A 96 -0.10 -10.99 10.70
CA SER A 96 1.31 -10.79 10.33
C SER A 96 1.54 -9.64 9.34
N ALA A 97 2.78 -9.15 9.25
CA ALA A 97 3.18 -8.21 8.20
C ALA A 97 3.16 -8.84 6.79
N ASP A 98 3.31 -10.16 6.68
CA ASP A 98 3.21 -10.87 5.40
C ASP A 98 1.79 -10.80 4.85
N GLU A 99 0.77 -11.07 5.67
CA GLU A 99 -0.64 -10.92 5.28
C GLU A 99 -0.95 -9.47 4.88
N ALA A 100 -0.41 -8.50 5.61
CA ALA A 100 -0.56 -7.09 5.29
C ALA A 100 0.09 -6.73 3.94
N CYS A 101 1.26 -7.29 3.63
CA CYS A 101 1.92 -7.07 2.34
C CYS A 101 1.19 -7.73 1.18
N ASP A 102 0.65 -8.92 1.37
CA ASP A 102 -0.12 -9.59 0.33
C ASP A 102 -1.37 -8.77 0.00
N ALA A 103 -2.11 -8.32 1.01
CA ALA A 103 -3.26 -7.44 0.81
C ALA A 103 -2.91 -6.08 0.17
N ALA A 104 -1.68 -5.57 0.36
CA ALA A 104 -1.23 -4.29 -0.21
C ALA A 104 -0.68 -4.40 -1.65
N LYS A 105 -0.37 -5.60 -2.12
CA LYS A 105 0.13 -5.85 -3.49
C LYS A 105 -0.95 -6.20 -4.49
N GLU A 106 -2.09 -6.67 -4.00
CA GLU A 106 -3.29 -6.99 -4.77
C GLU A 106 -4.06 -5.72 -5.13
#